data_AF-K1RLI7-F1
#
_entry.id   AF-K1RLI7-F1
#
_cell.length_a   1.000
_cell.length_b   1.000
_cell.length_c   1.000
_cell.angle_alpha   90.00
_cell.angle_beta   90.00
_cell.angle_gamma   90.00
#
_symmetry.space_group_name_H-M   'P 1'
#
loop_
_entity.id
_entity.type
_entity.pdbx_description
1 polymer ?
#
loop_
_entity_poly.entity_id
_entity_poly.type
_entity_poly.pdbx_seq_one_letter_code
_entity_poly.pdbx_strand_id
1 'polypeptide(L)'
;QYIETHTPNEELLHAMQQAYFLNLVSELFDFSPIARSFNEQARLIDEHFYKLFPQLLAEYKKQIQIFTTEIVDVSYRFHKQYERLVTQSTDYNTNNDLQIRIIKGAAYFEQKLRPFHKLAEATNLPTDNKELRKKTNNTLEEFLNTLTQKLSLLQYVEDNGFHASDYLRKKAYILLSETDNKNSSGTTAHD
;
A
#
# COMPACT_ATOMS: atom_id res chain seq x y z
N GLN A 1 9.28 -54.35 9.70
CA GLN A 1 8.64 -53.02 9.82
C GLN A 1 9.72 -51.97 9.65
N TYR A 2 9.77 -51.32 8.50
CA TYR A 2 10.63 -50.15 8.30
C TYR A 2 9.93 -48.97 8.98
N ILE A 3 10.57 -48.41 10.00
CA ILE A 3 10.16 -47.13 10.57
C ILE A 3 10.75 -46.08 9.62
N GLU A 4 9.92 -45.55 8.72
CA GLU A 4 10.22 -44.30 8.02
C GLU A 4 10.39 -43.22 9.08
N THR A 5 11.65 -42.87 9.34
CA THR A 5 12.01 -41.69 10.10
C THR A 5 11.65 -40.49 9.26
N HIS A 6 10.42 -39.99 9.44
CA HIS A 6 9.99 -38.71 8.91
C HIS A 6 10.72 -37.61 9.69
N THR A 7 11.98 -37.35 9.32
CA THR A 7 12.63 -36.08 9.66
C THR A 7 11.72 -34.95 9.18
N PRO A 8 11.40 -33.93 10.01
CA PRO A 8 10.64 -32.79 9.54
C PRO A 8 11.33 -32.21 8.31
N ASN A 9 10.55 -32.16 7.25
CA ASN A 9 10.88 -31.80 5.88
C ASN A 9 11.55 -30.41 5.79
N GLU A 10 12.85 -30.32 6.02
CA GLU A 10 13.63 -29.06 6.03
C GLU A 10 13.50 -28.31 4.69
N GLU A 11 13.44 -29.04 3.58
CA GLU A 11 13.18 -28.49 2.25
C GLU A 11 11.80 -27.83 2.15
N LEU A 12 10.76 -28.49 2.67
CA LEU A 12 9.42 -27.90 2.75
C LEU A 12 9.38 -26.68 3.68
N LEU A 13 10.05 -26.74 4.82
CA LEU A 13 10.13 -25.60 5.74
C LEU A 13 10.79 -24.40 5.05
N HIS A 14 11.91 -24.63 4.36
CA HIS A 14 12.60 -23.60 3.59
C HIS A 14 11.71 -23.02 2.48
N ALA A 15 11.04 -23.88 1.70
CA ALA A 15 10.12 -23.46 0.65
C ALA A 15 8.94 -22.62 1.21
N MET A 16 8.39 -23.01 2.37
CA MET A 16 7.33 -22.25 3.04
C MET A 16 7.82 -20.88 3.51
N GLN A 17 9.04 -20.81 4.08
CA GLN A 17 9.63 -19.53 4.49
C GLN A 17 9.89 -18.61 3.29
N GLN A 18 10.42 -19.15 2.19
CA GLN A 18 10.65 -18.41 0.95
C GLN A 18 9.35 -17.87 0.35
N ALA A 19 8.30 -18.70 0.29
CA ALA A 19 6.98 -18.27 -0.18
C ALA A 19 6.38 -17.19 0.73
N TYR A 20 6.53 -17.34 2.05
CA TYR A 20 6.07 -16.33 3.01
C TYR A 20 6.79 -14.99 2.83
N PHE A 21 8.11 -15.00 2.68
CA PHE A 21 8.89 -13.80 2.37
C PHE A 21 8.39 -13.12 1.09
N LEU A 22 8.22 -13.90 0.01
CA LEU A 22 7.72 -13.37 -1.26
C LEU A 22 6.33 -12.74 -1.13
N ASN A 23 5.45 -13.35 -0.34
CA ASN A 23 4.13 -12.81 -0.07
C ASN A 23 4.19 -11.46 0.64
N LEU A 24 5.07 -11.31 1.65
CA LEU A 24 5.23 -10.03 2.35
C LEU A 24 5.81 -8.92 1.47
N VAL A 25 6.81 -9.24 0.63
CA VAL A 25 7.36 -8.28 -0.34
C VAL A 25 6.30 -7.91 -1.37
N SER A 26 5.50 -8.88 -1.82
CA SER A 26 4.42 -8.63 -2.78
C SER A 26 3.31 -7.78 -2.19
N GLU A 27 2.99 -7.96 -0.92
CA GLU A 27 2.06 -7.09 -0.22
C GLU A 27 2.58 -5.65 -0.09
N LEU A 28 3.88 -5.47 0.20
CA LEU A 28 4.50 -4.14 0.25
C LEU A 28 4.32 -3.39 -1.07
N PHE A 29 4.50 -4.07 -2.20
CA PHE A 29 4.38 -3.50 -3.55
C PHE A 29 3.02 -3.73 -4.23
N ASP A 30 2.01 -4.20 -3.50
CA ASP A 30 0.63 -4.21 -3.98
C ASP A 30 -0.01 -2.85 -3.72
N PHE A 31 -0.45 -2.22 -4.82
CA PHE A 31 -1.10 -0.92 -4.84
C PHE A 31 -2.58 -1.00 -5.22
N SER A 32 -3.11 -2.21 -5.40
CA SER A 32 -4.52 -2.45 -5.74
C SER A 32 -5.52 -1.81 -4.75
N PRO A 33 -5.27 -1.84 -3.41
CA PRO A 33 -6.15 -1.16 -2.46
C PRO A 33 -6.22 0.36 -2.69
N ILE A 34 -5.09 0.99 -2.99
CA ILE A 34 -5.01 2.43 -3.28
C ILE A 34 -5.72 2.74 -4.61
N ALA A 35 -5.49 1.91 -5.64
CA ALA A 35 -6.16 2.06 -6.93
C ALA A 35 -7.68 2.02 -6.76
N ARG A 36 -8.20 1.09 -5.94
CA ARG A 36 -9.64 0.94 -5.70
C ARG A 36 -10.25 2.19 -5.07
N SER A 37 -9.70 2.66 -3.96
CA SER A 37 -10.22 3.84 -3.25
C SER A 37 -10.05 5.12 -4.08
N PHE A 38 -8.95 5.23 -4.84
CA PHE A 38 -8.74 6.37 -5.75
C PHE A 38 -9.79 6.44 -6.87
N ASN A 39 -10.08 5.30 -7.51
CA ASN A 39 -11.09 5.22 -8.57
C ASN A 39 -12.51 5.47 -8.02
N GLU A 40 -12.83 4.95 -6.83
CA GLU A 40 -14.12 5.22 -6.19
C GLU A 40 -14.27 6.72 -5.87
N GLN A 41 -13.23 7.37 -5.36
CA GLN A 41 -13.25 8.81 -5.11
C GLN A 41 -13.49 9.61 -6.39
N ALA A 42 -12.80 9.28 -7.48
CA ALA A 42 -13.01 9.92 -8.79
C ALA A 42 -14.43 9.72 -9.31
N ARG A 43 -14.98 8.51 -9.13
CA ARG A 43 -16.36 8.18 -9.51
C ARG A 43 -17.38 9.03 -8.77
N LEU A 44 -17.21 9.22 -7.46
CA LEU A 44 -18.10 10.09 -6.68
C LEU A 44 -18.05 11.54 -7.16
N ILE A 45 -16.86 12.04 -7.51
CA ILE A 45 -16.70 13.38 -8.08
C ILE A 45 -17.42 13.48 -9.43
N ASP A 46 -17.28 12.47 -10.31
CA ASP A 46 -17.93 12.45 -11.62
C ASP A 46 -19.46 12.40 -11.50
N GLU A 47 -19.99 11.55 -10.62
CA GLU A 47 -21.44 11.34 -10.47
C GLU A 47 -22.15 12.56 -9.85
N HIS A 48 -21.53 13.19 -8.85
CA HIS A 48 -22.23 14.18 -8.02
C HIS A 48 -21.66 15.61 -8.09
N PHE A 49 -20.41 15.76 -8.51
CA PHE A 49 -19.68 17.02 -8.40
C PHE A 49 -19.16 17.55 -9.74
N TYR A 50 -19.37 16.85 -10.87
CA TYR A 50 -18.78 17.22 -12.17
C TYR A 50 -19.08 18.66 -12.62
N LYS A 51 -20.26 19.20 -12.29
CA LYS A 51 -20.63 20.60 -12.61
C LYS A 51 -20.01 21.61 -11.66
N LEU A 52 -19.86 21.25 -10.38
CA LEU A 52 -19.38 22.15 -9.33
C LEU A 52 -17.84 22.20 -9.29
N PHE A 53 -17.19 21.08 -9.59
CA PHE A 53 -15.74 20.92 -9.51
C PHE A 53 -15.16 20.26 -10.78
N PRO A 54 -15.40 20.79 -11.99
CA PRO A 54 -14.93 20.19 -13.23
C PRO A 54 -13.41 20.11 -13.34
N GLN A 55 -12.68 21.09 -12.77
CA GLN A 55 -11.22 21.09 -12.76
C GLN A 55 -10.65 19.99 -11.85
N LEU A 56 -11.27 19.77 -10.69
CA LEU A 56 -10.89 18.70 -9.77
C LEU A 56 -11.13 17.33 -10.41
N LEU A 57 -12.28 17.15 -11.08
CA LEU A 57 -12.58 15.92 -11.82
C LEU A 57 -11.55 15.64 -12.92
N ALA A 58 -11.19 16.67 -13.69
CA ALA A 58 -10.16 16.55 -14.73
C ALA A 58 -8.80 16.16 -14.14
N GLU A 59 -8.42 16.74 -13.01
CA GLU A 59 -7.18 16.39 -12.31
C GLU A 59 -7.21 14.96 -11.79
N TYR A 60 -8.31 14.50 -11.18
CA TYR A 60 -8.46 13.09 -10.76
C TYR A 60 -8.35 12.12 -11.94
N LYS A 61 -9.01 12.40 -13.07
CA LYS A 61 -8.93 11.57 -14.29
C LYS A 61 -7.50 11.49 -14.83
N LYS A 62 -6.78 12.62 -14.85
CA LYS A 62 -5.36 12.67 -15.25
C LYS A 62 -4.49 11.87 -14.29
N GLN A 63 -4.66 12.07 -12.99
CA GLN A 63 -3.86 11.41 -11.97
C GLN A 63 -4.12 9.89 -11.92
N ILE A 64 -5.33 9.42 -12.24
CA ILE A 64 -5.61 7.98 -12.41
C ILE A 64 -4.79 7.36 -13.55
N GLN A 65 -4.64 8.07 -14.67
CA GLN A 65 -3.81 7.59 -15.79
C GLN A 65 -2.34 7.51 -15.37
N ILE A 66 -1.84 8.52 -14.66
CA ILE A 66 -0.48 8.54 -14.12
C ILE A 66 -0.30 7.41 -13.10
N PHE A 67 -1.24 7.22 -12.18
CA PHE A 67 -1.19 6.16 -11.18
C PHE A 67 -1.13 4.77 -11.83
N THR A 68 -1.97 4.52 -12.82
CA THR A 68 -1.96 3.25 -13.55
C THR A 68 -0.61 2.98 -14.19
N THR A 69 -0.07 3.96 -14.93
CA THR A 69 1.15 3.79 -15.72
C THR A 69 2.44 3.78 -14.88
N GLU A 70 2.53 4.64 -13.86
CA GLU A 70 3.74 4.85 -13.06
C GLU A 70 3.79 4.02 -11.78
N ILE A 71 2.63 3.57 -11.27
CA ILE A 71 2.52 2.77 -10.05
C ILE A 71 2.13 1.33 -10.39
N VAL A 72 0.92 1.10 -10.93
CA VAL A 72 0.36 -0.26 -11.11
C VAL A 72 1.16 -1.06 -12.14
N ASP A 73 1.39 -0.50 -13.32
CA ASP A 73 2.11 -1.20 -14.39
C ASP A 73 3.58 -1.42 -14.01
N VAL A 74 4.19 -0.44 -13.33
CA VAL A 74 5.57 -0.55 -12.84
C VAL A 74 5.65 -1.62 -11.74
N SER A 75 4.71 -1.69 -10.80
CA SER A 75 4.71 -2.69 -9.74
C SER A 75 4.54 -4.11 -10.30
N TYR A 76 3.69 -4.29 -11.32
CA TYR A 76 3.55 -5.56 -12.01
C TYR A 76 4.85 -6.02 -12.68
N ARG A 77 5.58 -5.12 -13.34
CA ARG A 77 6.91 -5.44 -13.91
C ARG A 77 7.99 -5.62 -12.85
N PHE A 78 7.87 -4.91 -11.73
CA PHE A 78 8.77 -4.99 -10.59
C PHE A 78 8.63 -6.33 -9.86
N HIS A 79 7.40 -6.85 -9.75
CA HIS A 79 7.08 -8.17 -9.20
C HIS A 79 7.94 -9.28 -9.78
N LYS A 80 7.93 -9.40 -11.11
CA LYS A 80 8.71 -10.42 -11.84
C LYS A 80 10.21 -10.36 -11.55
N GLN A 81 10.73 -9.18 -11.21
CA GLN A 81 12.16 -8.99 -10.98
C GLN A 81 12.57 -9.46 -9.59
N TYR A 82 11.85 -9.07 -8.53
CA TYR A 82 12.19 -9.55 -7.18
C TYR A 82 11.75 -11.00 -6.95
N GLU A 83 10.65 -11.45 -7.56
CA GLU A 83 10.20 -12.86 -7.48
C GLU A 83 11.30 -13.79 -8.00
N ARG A 84 11.89 -13.45 -9.14
CA ARG A 84 13.03 -14.21 -9.70
C ARG A 84 14.22 -14.22 -8.75
N LEU A 85 14.57 -13.09 -8.13
CA LEU A 85 15.67 -13.01 -7.16
C LEU A 85 15.40 -13.85 -5.90
N VAL A 86 14.16 -13.87 -5.41
CA VAL A 86 13.76 -14.69 -4.27
C VAL A 86 13.84 -16.18 -4.61
N THR A 87 13.23 -16.59 -5.72
CA THR A 87 13.12 -18.01 -6.13
C THR A 87 14.46 -18.63 -6.54
N GLN A 88 15.39 -17.84 -7.09
CA GLN A 88 16.72 -18.31 -7.50
C GLN A 88 17.75 -18.28 -6.36
N SER A 89 17.41 -17.74 -5.19
CA SER A 89 18.33 -17.58 -4.07
C SER A 89 18.05 -18.59 -2.97
N THR A 90 19.01 -19.49 -2.70
CA THR A 90 18.95 -20.41 -1.56
C THR A 90 18.92 -19.62 -0.24
N ASP A 91 19.70 -18.54 -0.14
CA ASP A 91 19.77 -17.66 1.03
C ASP A 91 19.16 -16.28 0.75
N TYR A 92 17.89 -16.25 0.35
CA TYR A 92 17.19 -14.98 0.02
C TYR A 92 17.24 -13.94 1.16
N ASN A 93 17.30 -14.37 2.42
CA ASN A 93 17.36 -13.48 3.59
C ASN A 93 18.66 -12.66 3.67
N THR A 94 19.77 -13.17 3.13
CA THR A 94 21.09 -12.51 3.15
C THR A 94 21.53 -12.05 1.77
N ASN A 95 20.65 -12.15 0.77
CA ASN A 95 20.94 -11.77 -0.60
C ASN A 95 20.98 -10.24 -0.73
N ASN A 96 22.19 -9.69 -0.86
CA ASN A 96 22.42 -8.24 -0.97
C ASN A 96 21.76 -7.63 -2.21
N ASP A 97 21.75 -8.32 -3.35
CA ASP A 97 21.13 -7.81 -4.58
C ASP A 97 19.61 -7.69 -4.42
N LEU A 98 18.98 -8.66 -3.76
CA LEU A 98 17.57 -8.63 -3.41
C LEU A 98 17.26 -7.49 -2.42
N GLN A 99 18.08 -7.28 -1.38
CA GLN A 99 17.90 -6.18 -0.44
C GLN A 99 18.01 -4.81 -1.12
N ILE A 100 19.08 -4.58 -1.89
CA ILE A 100 19.27 -3.35 -2.68
C ILE A 100 18.08 -3.14 -3.61
N ARG A 101 17.57 -4.22 -4.21
CA ARG A 101 16.43 -4.16 -5.11
C ARG A 101 15.15 -3.72 -4.40
N ILE A 102 14.85 -4.30 -3.24
CA ILE A 102 13.66 -3.96 -2.46
C ILE A 102 13.75 -2.51 -1.97
N ILE A 103 14.90 -2.09 -1.43
CA ILE A 103 15.15 -0.71 -0.96
C ILE A 103 14.93 0.30 -2.09
N LYS A 104 15.51 0.06 -3.27
CA LYS A 104 15.32 0.95 -4.44
C LYS A 104 13.87 0.97 -4.92
N GLY A 105 13.17 -0.16 -4.86
CA GLY A 105 11.74 -0.22 -5.14
C GLY A 105 10.94 0.63 -4.16
N ALA A 106 11.25 0.49 -2.86
CA ALA A 106 10.60 1.25 -1.80
C ALA A 106 10.76 2.76 -2.02
N ALA A 107 11.99 3.24 -2.20
CA ALA A 107 12.30 4.64 -2.51
C ALA A 107 11.55 5.16 -3.75
N TYR A 108 11.53 4.38 -4.84
CA TYR A 108 10.84 4.75 -6.07
C TYR A 108 9.34 4.95 -5.84
N PHE A 109 8.67 3.97 -5.24
CA PHE A 109 7.22 4.04 -5.06
C PHE A 109 6.82 5.06 -3.99
N GLU A 110 7.63 5.23 -2.94
CA GLU A 110 7.44 6.27 -1.93
C GLU A 110 7.37 7.65 -2.61
N GLN A 111 8.41 8.00 -3.37
CA GLN A 111 8.49 9.27 -4.09
C GLN A 111 7.31 9.46 -5.05
N LYS A 112 6.95 8.41 -5.81
CA LYS A 112 5.88 8.46 -6.80
C LYS A 112 4.49 8.53 -6.18
N LEU A 113 4.30 8.09 -4.94
CA LEU A 113 3.00 8.13 -4.26
C LEU A 113 2.68 9.50 -3.64
N ARG A 114 3.69 10.31 -3.29
CA ARG A 114 3.50 11.62 -2.62
C ARG A 114 2.55 12.59 -3.33
N PRO A 115 2.54 12.73 -4.68
CA PRO A 115 1.58 13.61 -5.35
C PRO A 115 0.12 13.22 -5.13
N PHE A 116 -0.19 11.92 -5.05
CA PHE A 116 -1.55 11.43 -4.83
C PHE A 116 -2.00 11.67 -3.38
N HIS A 117 -1.08 11.55 -2.42
CA HIS A 117 -1.34 11.91 -1.03
C HIS A 117 -1.68 13.40 -0.89
N LYS A 118 -0.90 14.28 -1.52
CA LYS A 118 -1.22 15.73 -1.58
C LYS A 118 -2.55 16.03 -2.25
N LEU A 119 -2.90 15.31 -3.33
CA LEU A 119 -4.20 15.44 -3.98
C LEU A 119 -5.34 15.07 -3.01
N ALA A 120 -5.19 13.96 -2.27
CA ALA A 120 -6.17 13.52 -1.29
C ALA A 120 -6.34 14.56 -0.15
N GLU A 121 -5.25 15.06 0.42
CA GLU A 121 -5.28 16.09 1.49
C GLU A 121 -5.94 17.39 1.01
N ALA A 122 -5.69 17.81 -0.22
CA ALA A 122 -6.26 19.03 -0.80
C ALA A 122 -7.71 18.87 -1.27
N THR A 123 -8.24 17.65 -1.33
CA THR A 123 -9.59 17.40 -1.82
C THR A 123 -10.63 17.83 -0.78
N ASN A 124 -11.49 18.77 -1.17
CA ASN A 124 -12.63 19.18 -0.36
C ASN A 124 -13.88 19.24 -1.25
N LEU A 125 -14.95 18.54 -0.83
CA LEU A 125 -16.19 18.39 -1.59
C LEU A 125 -17.39 18.85 -0.74
N PRO A 126 -17.56 20.18 -0.55
CA PRO A 126 -18.68 20.71 0.23
C PRO A 126 -20.01 20.37 -0.47
N THR A 127 -20.98 19.91 0.33
CA THR A 127 -22.35 19.62 -0.13
C THR A 127 -23.32 19.66 1.05
N ASP A 128 -24.53 20.15 0.81
CA ASP A 128 -25.61 20.20 1.80
C ASP A 128 -26.25 18.82 2.03
N ASN A 129 -26.08 17.89 1.09
CA ASN A 129 -26.55 16.52 1.22
C ASN A 129 -25.69 15.77 2.24
N LYS A 130 -26.25 15.52 3.43
CA LYS A 130 -25.54 14.88 4.56
C LYS A 130 -25.04 13.47 4.22
N GLU A 131 -25.84 12.67 3.51
CA GLU A 131 -25.47 11.30 3.13
C GLU A 131 -24.35 11.30 2.10
N LEU A 132 -24.44 12.16 1.09
CA LEU A 132 -23.39 12.31 0.09
C LEU A 132 -22.09 12.79 0.73
N ARG A 133 -22.15 13.79 1.62
CA ARG A 133 -20.99 14.30 2.35
C ARG A 133 -20.30 13.20 3.16
N LYS A 134 -21.09 12.40 3.88
CA LYS A 134 -20.57 11.26 4.65
C LYS A 134 -19.90 10.25 3.72
N LYS A 135 -20.56 9.88 2.61
CA LYS A 135 -20.00 8.93 1.63
C LYS A 135 -18.68 9.41 1.04
N THR A 136 -18.61 10.65 0.55
CA THR A 136 -17.39 11.21 -0.03
C THR A 136 -16.26 11.35 0.98
N ASN A 137 -16.58 11.78 2.21
CA ASN A 137 -15.56 11.93 3.24
C ASN A 137 -14.99 10.57 3.65
N ASN A 138 -15.84 9.56 3.82
CA ASN A 138 -15.38 8.21 4.16
C ASN A 138 -14.49 7.62 3.06
N THR A 139 -14.87 7.76 1.78
CA THR A 139 -14.06 7.27 0.66
C THR A 139 -12.73 8.02 0.56
N LEU A 140 -12.73 9.35 0.76
CA LEU A 140 -11.51 10.15 0.76
C LEU A 140 -10.59 9.78 1.94
N GLU A 141 -11.17 9.56 3.12
CA GLU A 141 -10.44 9.13 4.31
C GLU A 141 -9.85 7.73 4.12
N GLU A 142 -10.58 6.79 3.53
CA GLU A 142 -10.05 5.47 3.16
C GLU A 142 -8.86 5.60 2.20
N PHE A 143 -8.98 6.44 1.17
CA PHE A 143 -7.90 6.69 0.22
C PHE A 143 -6.66 7.30 0.91
N LEU A 144 -6.86 8.34 1.73
CA LEU A 144 -5.78 9.02 2.44
C LEU A 144 -5.09 8.10 3.46
N ASN A 145 -5.85 7.33 4.23
CA ASN A 145 -5.31 6.37 5.20
C ASN A 145 -4.50 5.29 4.48
N THR A 146 -5.03 4.70 3.41
CA THR A 146 -4.33 3.65 2.65
C THR A 146 -3.00 4.18 2.07
N LEU A 147 -3.00 5.41 1.55
CA LEU A 147 -1.77 6.08 1.09
C LEU A 147 -0.77 6.31 2.23
N THR A 148 -1.25 6.82 3.37
CA THR A 148 -0.42 7.12 4.54
C THR A 148 0.26 5.86 5.10
N GLN A 149 -0.50 4.77 5.23
CA GLN A 149 0.05 3.47 5.62
C GLN A 149 1.13 3.00 4.64
N LYS A 150 0.83 3.06 3.33
CA LYS A 150 1.75 2.57 2.29
C LYS A 150 3.03 3.40 2.26
N LEU A 151 2.94 4.72 2.30
CA LEU A 151 4.09 5.63 2.36
C LEU A 151 4.95 5.34 3.59
N SER A 152 4.33 5.16 4.76
CA SER A 152 5.03 4.87 6.01
C SER A 152 5.80 3.53 5.97
N LEU A 153 5.23 2.51 5.32
CA LEU A 153 5.88 1.22 5.13
C LEU A 153 7.02 1.28 4.11
N LEU A 154 6.82 1.98 2.99
CA LEU A 154 7.85 2.15 1.97
C LEU A 154 9.04 2.94 2.53
N GLN A 155 8.79 4.06 3.23
CA GLN A 155 9.84 4.83 3.88
C GLN A 155 10.62 3.99 4.88
N TYR A 156 9.93 3.19 5.70
CA TYR A 156 10.59 2.30 6.64
C TYR A 156 11.53 1.31 5.95
N VAL A 157 11.09 0.69 4.85
CA VAL A 157 11.89 -0.28 4.10
C VAL A 157 13.03 0.38 3.33
N GLU A 158 12.83 1.60 2.83
CA GLU A 158 13.90 2.41 2.25
C GLU A 158 15.03 2.65 3.27
N ASP A 159 14.67 3.07 4.49
CA ASP A 159 15.63 3.46 5.52
C ASP A 159 16.32 2.27 6.20
N ASN A 160 15.62 1.13 6.34
CA ASN A 160 16.05 0.02 7.20
C ASN A 160 16.28 -1.30 6.45
N GLY A 161 15.95 -1.36 5.16
CA GLY A 161 15.89 -2.61 4.41
C GLY A 161 14.67 -3.46 4.77
N PHE A 162 14.58 -4.65 4.18
CA PHE A 162 13.43 -5.53 4.36
C PHE A 162 13.78 -6.77 5.17
N HIS A 163 13.25 -6.84 6.39
CA HIS A 163 13.32 -8.02 7.25
C HIS A 163 11.92 -8.38 7.71
N ALA A 164 11.48 -9.63 7.49
CA ALA A 164 10.09 -10.03 7.66
C ALA A 164 9.53 -9.69 9.07
N SER A 165 10.28 -10.00 10.14
CA SER A 165 9.86 -9.72 11.51
C SER A 165 9.71 -8.23 11.80
N ASP A 166 10.66 -7.42 11.32
CA ASP A 166 10.67 -5.99 11.62
C ASP A 166 9.65 -5.24 10.77
N TYR A 167 9.48 -5.65 9.51
CA TYR A 167 8.40 -5.20 8.63
C TYR A 167 7.02 -5.46 9.26
N LEU A 168 6.77 -6.68 9.75
CA LEU A 168 5.49 -7.02 10.41
C LEU A 168 5.26 -6.20 11.68
N ARG A 169 6.30 -6.01 12.49
CA ARG A 169 6.22 -5.16 13.69
C ARG A 169 5.88 -3.72 13.33
N LYS A 170 6.54 -3.16 12.32
CA LYS A 170 6.27 -1.80 11.84
C LYS A 170 4.85 -1.68 11.29
N LYS A 171 4.41 -2.65 10.49
CA LYS A 171 3.06 -2.71 9.93
C LYS A 171 1.99 -2.77 11.01
N ALA A 172 2.16 -3.62 12.02
CA ALA A 172 1.26 -3.70 13.16
C ALA A 172 1.20 -2.36 13.93
N TYR A 173 2.35 -1.73 14.17
CA TYR A 173 2.42 -0.43 14.83
C TYR A 173 1.67 0.67 14.07
N ILE A 174 1.83 0.74 12.74
CA ILE A 174 1.11 1.70 11.89
C ILE A 174 -0.40 1.48 11.99
N LEU A 175 -0.85 0.23 11.85
CA LEU A 175 -2.27 -0.11 11.90
C LEU A 175 -2.93 0.25 13.25
N LEU A 176 -2.23 0.01 14.35
CA LEU A 176 -2.72 0.35 15.70
C LEU A 176 -2.75 1.86 15.93
N SER A 177 -1.69 2.57 15.51
CA SER A 177 -1.59 4.03 15.69
C SER A 177 -2.72 4.79 14.97
N GLU A 178 -3.16 4.28 13.82
CA GLU A 178 -4.31 4.86 13.10
C GLU A 178 -5.64 4.57 13.80
N THR A 179 -5.77 3.40 14.42
CA THR A 179 -6.98 3.04 15.18
C THR A 179 -7.14 3.94 16.40
N ASP A 180 -6.04 4.23 17.10
CA ASP A 180 -6.04 5.13 18.26
C ASP A 180 -6.33 6.59 17.86
N ASN A 181 -5.81 7.06 16.72
CA ASN A 181 -6.12 8.39 16.18
C ASN A 181 -7.61 8.53 15.77
N LYS A 182 -8.24 7.48 15.24
CA LYS A 182 -9.68 7.49 14.94
C LYS A 182 -10.55 7.48 16.20
N ASN A 183 -10.15 6.73 17.22
CA ASN A 183 -10.89 6.68 18.49
C ASN A 183 -10.79 7.99 19.29
N SER A 184 -9.65 8.68 19.22
CA SER A 184 -9.43 9.97 19.89
C SER A 184 -10.10 11.15 19.19
N SER A 185 -10.13 11.16 17.85
CA SER A 185 -10.85 12.19 17.06
C SER A 185 -12.37 12.05 17.08
N GLY A 186 -12.90 10.87 17.43
CA GLY A 186 -14.34 10.65 17.66
C GLY A 186 -14.89 11.14 19.01
N THR A 187 -14.03 11.58 19.95
CA THR A 187 -14.44 11.92 21.34
C THR A 187 -14.62 13.43 21.58
N THR A 188 -14.23 14.30 20.65
CA THR A 188 -14.38 15.76 20.82
C THR A 188 -15.59 16.31 20.03
N ALA A 189 -16.80 15.99 20.48
CA ALA A 189 -18.02 16.69 20.07
C ALA A 189 -19.14 16.49 21.12
N HIS A 190 -18.89 16.90 22.36
CA HIS A 190 -19.94 17.27 23.29
C HIS A 190 -19.36 18.22 24.33
N ASP A 191 -19.59 19.51 24.11
CA ASP A 191 -19.92 20.52 25.11
C ASP A 191 -20.56 21.71 24.40
#